data_AF-A0A448WSQ0-F1
#
_entry.id   AF-A0A448WSQ0-F1
#
_cell.length_a   1.000
_cell.length_b   1.000
_cell.length_c   1.000
_cell.angle_alpha   90.00
_cell.angle_beta   90.00
_cell.angle_gamma   90.00
#
_symmetry.space_group_name_H-M   'P 1'
#
loop_
_entity.id
_entity.type
_entity.pdbx_description
1 polymer ?
#
loop_
_entity_poly.entity_id
_entity_poly.type
_entity_poly.pdbx_seq_one_letter_code
_entity_poly.pdbx_strand_id
1 'polypeptide(L)'
;MFSLTFFFSYNKLSREIRSIADKLKELDENDPWRCVIPTKKSLLLASKVSASSFCRRRLPSLLVRSHMAEELKVAVTFIEQGHVRVGPDIIRDPAFLVTRY
;
A
#
# COMPACT_ATOMS: atom_id res chain seq x y z
N MET A 1 15.60 -12.92 -3.09
CA MET A 1 15.38 -12.52 -4.49
C MET A 1 14.03 -11.81 -4.74
N PHE A 2 13.02 -11.96 -3.88
CA PHE A 2 11.66 -11.41 -4.05
C PHE A 2 11.45 -9.90 -3.74
N SER A 3 12.49 -9.10 -3.43
CA SER A 3 12.28 -7.71 -2.96
C SER A 3 12.42 -6.64 -4.05
N LEU A 4 13.32 -6.82 -5.03
CA LEU A 4 13.67 -5.77 -6.00
C LEU A 4 12.59 -5.55 -7.08
N THR A 5 12.03 -6.61 -7.66
CA THR A 5 10.99 -6.51 -8.71
C THR A 5 9.74 -5.79 -8.21
N PHE A 6 9.33 -6.09 -6.98
CA PHE A 6 8.23 -5.40 -6.32
C PHE A 6 8.56 -3.94 -6.06
N PHE A 7 9.77 -3.64 -5.55
CA PHE A 7 10.17 -2.26 -5.28
C PHE A 7 10.14 -1.38 -6.53
N PHE A 8 10.61 -1.87 -7.68
CA PHE A 8 10.53 -1.14 -8.95
C PHE A 8 9.08 -0.91 -9.42
N SER A 9 8.22 -1.93 -9.29
CA SER A 9 6.80 -1.82 -9.63
C SER A 9 6.06 -0.82 -8.73
N TYR A 10 6.31 -0.86 -7.42
CA TYR A 10 5.78 0.13 -6.46
C TYR A 10 6.36 1.52 -6.69
N ASN A 11 7.59 1.65 -7.18
CA ASN A 11 8.16 2.94 -7.55
C ASN A 11 7.38 3.54 -8.72
N LYS A 12 7.13 2.76 -9.77
CA LYS A 12 6.31 3.18 -10.92
C LYS A 12 4.90 3.59 -10.47
N LEU A 13 4.23 2.77 -9.68
CA LEU A 13 2.89 3.05 -9.15
C LEU A 13 2.88 4.33 -8.28
N SER A 14 3.89 4.53 -7.43
CA SER A 14 4.01 5.75 -6.63
C SER A 14 4.27 7.00 -7.48
N ARG A 15 4.87 6.87 -8.67
CA ARG A 15 5.06 7.99 -9.61
C ARG A 15 3.77 8.33 -10.33
N GLU A 16 3.00 7.32 -10.74
CA GLU A 16 1.68 7.52 -11.36
C GLU A 16 0.72 8.23 -10.40
N ILE A 17 0.68 7.79 -9.13
CA ILE A 17 -0.12 8.46 -8.09
C ILE A 17 0.31 9.92 -7.89
N ARG A 18 1.63 10.19 -7.88
CA ARG A 18 2.16 11.55 -7.78
C ARG A 18 1.76 12.42 -8.98
N SER A 19 1.92 11.89 -10.19
CA SER A 19 1.51 12.61 -11.42
C SER A 19 0.03 12.97 -11.43
N ILE A 20 -0.83 12.07 -10.95
CA ILE A 20 -2.26 12.34 -10.82
C ILE A 20 -2.52 13.40 -9.74
N ALA A 21 -1.86 13.29 -8.58
CA ALA A 21 -1.98 14.28 -7.50
C ALA A 21 -1.51 15.68 -7.92
N ASP A 22 -0.45 15.78 -8.72
CA ASP A 22 0.07 17.04 -9.25
C ASP A 22 -0.91 17.65 -10.26
N LYS A 23 -1.46 16.86 -11.18
CA LYS A 23 -2.52 17.31 -12.11
C LYS A 23 -3.74 17.83 -11.36
N LEU A 24 -4.19 17.12 -10.31
CA LEU A 24 -5.31 17.53 -9.44
C LEU A 24 -5.02 18.79 -8.62
N LYS A 25 -3.74 19.13 -8.42
CA LYS A 25 -3.34 20.37 -7.76
C LYS A 25 -3.53 21.59 -8.67
N GLU A 26 -3.33 21.41 -9.97
CA GLU A 26 -3.48 22.45 -10.99
C GLU A 26 -4.94 22.75 -11.36
N LEU A 27 -5.87 21.82 -11.12
CA LEU A 27 -7.32 22.01 -11.31
C LEU A 27 -7.94 23.00 -10.31
N ASP A 28 -9.03 23.66 -10.71
CA ASP A 28 -9.72 24.69 -9.91
C ASP A 28 -10.48 24.06 -8.73
N GLU A 29 -10.80 24.84 -7.69
CA GLU A 29 -11.42 24.33 -6.46
C GLU A 29 -12.86 23.81 -6.66
N ASN A 30 -13.54 24.22 -7.74
CA ASN A 30 -14.91 23.80 -8.06
C ASN A 30 -15.02 22.70 -9.14
N ASP A 31 -13.90 22.14 -9.61
CA ASP A 31 -13.97 21.07 -10.62
C ASP A 31 -14.63 19.79 -10.04
N PRO A 32 -15.56 19.15 -10.78
CA PRO A 32 -16.25 17.93 -10.34
C PRO A 32 -15.30 16.80 -9.94
N TRP A 33 -14.16 16.72 -10.62
CA TRP A 33 -13.10 15.73 -10.38
C TRP A 33 -12.34 15.96 -9.07
N ARG A 34 -12.36 17.18 -8.53
CA ARG A 34 -11.75 17.53 -7.25
C ARG A 34 -12.68 17.21 -6.07
N CYS A 35 -13.99 17.16 -6.32
CA CYS A 35 -15.01 16.84 -5.32
C CYS A 35 -14.91 15.40 -4.77
N VAL A 36 -14.26 14.48 -5.49
CA VAL A 36 -14.02 13.09 -5.05
C VAL A 36 -13.01 13.01 -3.88
N ILE A 37 -12.19 14.05 -3.68
CA ILE A 37 -11.19 14.08 -2.60
C ILE A 37 -11.59 15.13 -1.55
N PRO A 38 -12.14 14.71 -0.39
CA PRO A 38 -12.81 15.63 0.54
C PRO A 38 -11.87 16.56 1.33
N THR A 39 -10.53 16.43 1.24
CA THR A 39 -9.60 17.24 2.06
C THR A 39 -8.30 17.59 1.33
N LYS A 40 -7.90 18.87 1.33
CA LYS A 40 -6.58 19.30 0.80
C LYS A 40 -5.38 18.56 1.43
N LYS A 41 -5.54 18.09 2.68
CA LYS A 41 -4.54 17.28 3.39
C LYS A 41 -4.27 15.93 2.72
N SER A 42 -5.28 15.27 2.14
CA SER A 42 -5.08 13.97 1.47
C SER A 42 -4.34 14.12 0.14
N LEU A 43 -4.50 15.26 -0.56
CA LEU A 43 -3.74 15.57 -1.78
C LEU A 43 -2.24 15.76 -1.50
N LEU A 44 -1.89 16.48 -0.42
CA LEU A 44 -0.51 16.65 0.04
C LEU A 44 0.12 15.32 0.52
N LEU A 45 -0.70 14.43 1.07
CA LEU A 45 -0.24 13.09 1.46
C LEU A 45 -0.03 12.20 0.23
N ALA A 46 -0.89 12.32 -0.79
CA ALA A 46 -0.78 11.60 -2.06
C ALA A 46 0.52 11.94 -2.81
N SER A 47 0.93 13.21 -2.82
CA SER A 47 2.18 13.63 -3.45
C SER A 47 3.44 13.13 -2.72
N LYS A 48 3.32 12.75 -1.44
CA LYS A 48 4.43 12.22 -0.62
C LYS A 48 4.48 10.68 -0.59
N VAL A 49 3.57 9.98 -1.28
CA VAL A 49 3.54 8.52 -1.28
C VAL A 49 4.80 7.96 -1.95
N SER A 50 5.55 7.14 -1.19
CA SER A 50 6.75 6.45 -1.63
C SER A 50 6.54 4.94 -1.73
N ALA A 51 7.35 4.25 -2.54
CA ALA A 51 7.35 2.78 -2.62
C ALA A 51 7.48 2.11 -1.24
N SER A 52 8.25 2.71 -0.33
CA SER A 52 8.43 2.23 1.05
C SER A 52 7.12 2.21 1.85
N SER A 53 6.17 3.11 1.54
CA SER A 53 4.86 3.13 2.20
C SER A 53 4.03 1.90 1.85
N PHE A 54 4.17 1.38 0.62
CA PHE A 54 3.51 0.15 0.19
C PHE A 54 4.15 -1.09 0.82
N CYS A 55 5.48 -1.16 0.86
CA CYS A 55 6.19 -2.29 1.49
C CYS A 55 5.77 -2.49 2.96
N ARG A 56 5.55 -1.39 3.70
CA ARG A 56 5.11 -1.45 5.12
C ARG A 56 3.68 -1.93 5.32
N ARG A 57 2.83 -1.87 4.29
CA ARG A 57 1.41 -2.29 4.35
C ARG A 57 1.16 -3.71 3.86
N ARG A 58 2.20 -4.40 3.40
CA ARG A 58 2.09 -5.80 3.00
C ARG A 58 1.81 -6.67 4.22
N LEU A 59 0.98 -7.69 4.03
CA LEU A 59 0.62 -8.64 5.08
C LEU A 59 1.83 -9.24 5.84
N PRO A 60 2.93 -9.67 5.17
CA PRO A 60 4.11 -10.19 5.88
C PRO A 60 4.78 -9.14 6.78
N SER A 61 4.87 -7.89 6.32
CA SER A 61 5.48 -6.79 7.09
C SER A 61 4.61 -6.38 8.28
N LEU A 62 3.30 -6.53 8.18
CA LEU A 62 2.38 -6.31 9.29
C LEU A 62 2.46 -7.44 10.33
N LEU A 63 2.58 -8.71 9.91
CA LEU A 63 2.77 -9.84 10.83
C LEU A 63 4.01 -9.69 11.69
N VAL A 64 5.14 -9.29 11.08
CA VAL A 64 6.39 -9.04 11.82
C VAL A 64 6.24 -7.86 12.78
N ARG A 65 5.55 -6.80 12.36
CA ARG A 65 5.32 -5.62 13.22
C ARG A 65 4.38 -5.88 14.39
N SER A 66 3.44 -6.80 14.23
CA SER A 66 2.53 -7.24 15.29
C SER A 66 3.11 -8.38 16.15
N HIS A 67 4.41 -8.70 16.00
CA HIS A 67 5.08 -9.79 16.71
C HIS A 67 4.45 -11.18 16.51
N MET A 68 3.73 -11.40 15.40
CA MET A 68 3.16 -12.71 15.05
C MET A 68 4.16 -13.61 14.32
N ALA A 69 5.23 -13.02 13.76
CA ALA A 69 6.33 -13.73 13.12
C ALA A 69 7.64 -13.01 13.43
N GLU A 70 8.70 -13.78 13.68
CA GLU A 70 10.01 -13.25 14.03
C GLU A 70 10.79 -12.74 12.80
N GLU A 71 10.65 -13.45 11.68
CA GLU A 71 11.23 -13.08 10.39
C GLU A 71 10.20 -12.92 9.27
N LEU A 72 10.52 -12.07 8.28
CA LEU A 72 9.71 -11.89 7.07
C LEU A 72 9.54 -13.19 6.27
N LYS A 73 10.53 -14.09 6.27
CA LYS A 73 10.45 -15.38 5.55
C LYS A 73 9.38 -16.27 6.18
N VAL A 74 9.39 -16.36 7.50
CA VAL A 74 8.41 -17.14 8.29
C VAL A 74 7.00 -16.57 8.13
N ALA A 75 6.89 -15.23 8.09
CA ALA A 75 5.62 -14.57 7.83
C ALA A 75 5.04 -14.94 6.45
N VAL A 76 5.88 -15.00 5.40
CA VAL A 76 5.45 -15.41 4.05
C VAL A 76 5.00 -16.86 4.04
N THR A 77 5.75 -17.77 4.68
CA THR A 77 5.36 -19.19 4.73
C THR A 77 4.02 -19.40 5.44
N PHE A 78 3.76 -18.68 6.53
CA PHE A 78 2.47 -18.77 7.22
C PHE A 78 1.29 -18.25 6.38
N ILE A 79 1.52 -17.24 5.55
CA ILE A 79 0.51 -16.73 4.61
C ILE A 79 0.26 -17.76 3.51
N GLU A 80 1.31 -18.30 2.88
CA GLU A 80 1.18 -19.29 1.80
C GLU A 80 0.48 -20.58 2.27
N GLN A 81 0.75 -21.00 3.50
CA GLN A 81 0.08 -22.13 4.16
C GLN A 81 -1.39 -21.83 4.53
N GLY A 82 -1.83 -20.58 4.44
CA GLY A 82 -3.21 -20.17 4.75
C GLY A 82 -3.51 -20.11 6.25
N HIS A 83 -2.50 -19.94 7.10
CA HIS A 83 -2.69 -19.76 8.54
C HIS A 83 -3.16 -18.35 8.92
N VAL A 84 -3.09 -17.40 7.99
CA VAL A 84 -3.41 -15.99 8.22
C VAL A 84 -4.74 -15.62 7.58
N ARG A 85 -5.62 -14.98 8.36
CA ARG A 85 -6.93 -14.47 7.93
C ARG A 85 -6.98 -12.97 8.13
N VAL A 86 -7.58 -12.26 7.18
CA VAL A 86 -7.88 -10.82 7.34
C VAL A 86 -9.39 -10.68 7.19
N GLY A 87 -10.07 -10.41 8.31
CA GLY A 87 -11.53 -10.44 8.34
C GLY A 87 -12.08 -11.86 8.10
N PRO A 88 -13.07 -12.03 7.21
CA PRO A 88 -13.68 -13.33 6.94
C PRO A 88 -12.87 -14.22 6.00
N ASP A 89 -11.92 -13.66 5.24
CA ASP A 89 -11.23 -14.36 4.16
C ASP A 89 -9.83 -14.87 4.57
N ILE A 90 -9.51 -16.08 4.10
CA ILE A 90 -8.18 -16.68 4.21
C ILE A 90 -7.31 -16.15 3.07
N ILE A 91 -6.23 -15.45 3.40
CA ILE A 91 -5.32 -14.90 2.38
C ILE A 91 -4.14 -15.85 2.22
N ARG A 92 -3.90 -16.27 0.98
CA ARG A 92 -2.72 -17.05 0.58
C ARG A 92 -1.68 -16.24 -0.18
N ASP A 93 -2.01 -15.00 -0.57
CA ASP A 93 -1.13 -14.13 -1.33
C ASP A 93 -0.27 -13.23 -0.41
N PRO A 94 1.06 -13.39 -0.38
CA PRO A 94 1.97 -12.54 0.39
C PRO A 94 2.14 -11.12 -0.18
N ALA A 95 1.61 -10.83 -1.38
CA ALA A 95 1.54 -9.49 -1.94
C ALA A 95 0.32 -8.68 -1.48
N PHE A 96 -0.58 -9.28 -0.68
CA PHE A 96 -1.78 -8.61 -0.21
C PHE A 96 -1.46 -7.35 0.63
N LEU A 97 -2.10 -6.24 0.25
CA LEU A 97 -2.00 -4.94 0.91
C LEU A 97 -3.20 -4.77 1.84
N VAL A 98 -2.92 -4.64 3.15
CA VAL A 98 -3.99 -4.45 4.14
C VAL A 98 -4.39 -2.97 4.15
N THR A 99 -5.66 -2.71 3.84
CA THR A 99 -6.27 -1.38 4.00
C THR A 99 -6.58 -1.14 5.48
N ARG A 100 -6.35 0.10 5.95
CA ARG A 100 -7.01 0.57 7.18
C ARG A 100 -8.39 1.06 6.73
N TYR A 101 -9.45 0.53 7.34
CA TYR A 101 -10.82 1.02 7.17
C TYR A 101 -10.86 2.54 7.31
#